data_AF-A0A972T4X3-F1
#
_entry.id   AF-A0A972T4X3-F1
#
_cell.length_a   1.000
_cell.length_b   1.000
_cell.length_c   1.000
_cell.angle_alpha   90.00
_cell.angle_beta   90.00
_cell.angle_gamma   90.00
#
_symmetry.space_group_name_H-M   'P 1'
#
loop_
_entity.id
_entity.type
_entity.pdbx_description
1 polymer ?
#
loop_
_entity_poly.entity_id
_entity_poly.type
_entity_poly.pdbx_seq_one_letter_code
_entity_poly.pdbx_strand_id
1 'polypeptide(L)'
;MVDFLEELNAYYERNRGKRIKQEFRDVLSRDVDDLSGSQKHIYEIYIEPNLTQLQDTLYEVFKEANQPLEEWRAAILENPPSIINNIAKKTVIRAIRDMDTGEL
;
A
#
# COMPACT_ATOMS: atom_id res chain seq x y z
N MET A 1 -11.96 8.59 -5.03
CA MET A 1 -10.49 8.45 -5.14
C MET A 1 -10.08 7.41 -4.13
N VAL A 2 -9.35 6.38 -4.54
CA VAL A 2 -8.96 5.28 -3.65
C VAL A 2 -7.87 5.76 -2.70
N ASP A 3 -8.11 5.61 -1.40
CA ASP A 3 -7.09 5.78 -0.36
C ASP A 3 -6.51 4.41 -0.02
N PHE A 4 -5.32 4.12 -0.56
CA PHE A 4 -4.64 2.83 -0.34
C PHE A 4 -4.28 2.58 1.13
N LEU A 5 -4.09 3.62 1.93
CA LEU A 5 -3.79 3.47 3.36
C LEU A 5 -5.06 3.12 4.14
N GLU A 6 -6.20 3.69 3.75
CA GLU A 6 -7.51 3.32 4.29
C GLU A 6 -7.87 1.87 3.94
N GLU A 7 -7.70 1.48 2.67
CA GLU A 7 -7.91 0.11 2.19
C GLU A 7 -7.06 -0.91 2.96
N LEU A 8 -5.76 -0.60 3.12
CA LEU A 8 -4.85 -1.44 3.88
C LEU A 8 -5.28 -1.53 5.36
N ASN A 9 -5.61 -0.40 5.99
CA ASN A 9 -6.04 -0.38 7.38
C ASN A 9 -7.35 -1.15 7.59
N ALA A 10 -8.32 -1.01 6.69
CA ALA A 10 -9.59 -1.74 6.73
C ALA A 10 -9.35 -3.25 6.67
N TYR A 11 -8.42 -3.71 5.83
CA TYR A 11 -8.02 -5.12 5.77
C TYR A 11 -7.39 -5.60 7.09
N TYR A 12 -6.47 -4.83 7.68
CA TYR A 12 -5.88 -5.17 8.99
C TYR A 12 -6.94 -5.25 10.10
N GLU A 13 -7.92 -4.35 10.10
CA GLU A 13 -9.02 -4.38 11.07
C GLU A 13 -9.87 -5.64 10.91
N ARG A 14 -10.29 -5.98 9.69
CA ARG A 14 -11.11 -7.17 9.41
C ARG A 14 -10.37 -8.48 9.73
N ASN A 15 -9.13 -8.62 9.27
CA ASN A 15 -8.42 -9.90 9.30
C ASN A 15 -7.54 -10.10 10.54
N ARG A 16 -7.09 -9.03 11.20
CA ARG A 16 -6.18 -9.13 12.36
C ARG A 16 -6.74 -8.47 13.62
N GLY A 17 -7.92 -7.85 13.56
CA GLY A 17 -8.52 -7.13 14.69
C GLY A 17 -7.67 -5.97 15.20
N LYS A 18 -6.75 -5.46 14.36
CA LYS A 18 -5.78 -4.42 14.74
C LYS A 18 -5.75 -3.32 13.70
N ARG A 19 -5.58 -2.08 14.17
CA ARG A 19 -5.38 -0.89 13.33
C ARG A 19 -3.90 -0.68 13.08
N ILE A 20 -3.58 -0.08 11.93
CA ILE A 20 -2.26 0.50 11.72
C ILE A 20 -2.11 1.67 12.68
N LYS A 21 -1.08 1.65 13.52
CA LYS A 21 -0.82 2.73 14.48
C LYS A 21 -0.60 4.06 13.74
N GLN A 22 -1.00 5.16 14.38
CA GLN A 22 -0.93 6.49 13.76
C GLN A 22 0.48 6.84 13.28
N GLU A 23 1.52 6.56 14.08
CA GLU A 23 2.92 6.82 13.72
C GLU A 23 3.35 6.12 12.41
N PHE A 24 2.79 4.95 12.10
CA PHE A 24 3.04 4.24 10.85
C PHE A 24 2.22 4.82 9.70
N ARG A 25 0.97 5.23 9.97
CA ARG A 25 0.11 5.90 8.98
C ARG A 25 0.72 7.24 8.53
N ASP A 26 1.29 7.98 9.46
CA ASP A 26 1.93 9.27 9.19
C ASP A 26 3.18 9.13 8.31
N VAL A 27 3.90 8.00 8.44
CA VAL A 27 5.05 7.70 7.59
C VAL A 27 4.60 7.16 6.24
N LEU A 28 3.65 6.22 6.20
CA LEU A 28 3.14 5.63 4.95
C LEU A 28 2.50 6.66 4.01
N SER A 29 1.95 7.74 4.55
CA SER A 29 1.32 8.83 3.78
C SER A 29 2.31 9.87 3.23
N ARG A 30 3.61 9.75 3.50
CA ARG A 30 4.66 10.67 3.04
C ARG A 30 5.56 10.06 1.99
N ASP A 31 6.23 10.90 1.21
CA ASP A 31 7.37 10.46 0.41
C ASP A 31 8.55 10.09 1.32
N VAL A 32 9.38 9.14 0.89
CA VAL A 32 10.60 8.72 1.58
C VAL A 32 11.56 9.90 1.72
N ASP A 33 11.66 10.75 0.69
CA ASP A 33 12.56 11.90 0.66
C ASP A 33 12.15 13.01 1.65
N ASP A 34 10.88 13.03 2.06
CA ASP A 34 10.33 13.99 3.02
C ASP A 34 10.45 13.54 4.49
N LEU A 35 10.95 12.32 4.74
CA LEU A 35 11.04 11.78 6.09
C LEU A 35 12.20 12.39 6.88
N SER A 36 11.93 12.76 8.13
CA SER A 36 12.95 13.30 9.04
C SER A 36 12.81 12.78 10.46
N GLY A 37 13.91 12.83 11.22
CA GLY A 37 13.94 12.45 12.64
C GLY A 37 13.36 11.06 12.91
N SER A 38 12.36 10.99 13.79
CA SER A 38 11.69 9.75 14.18
C SER A 38 10.96 9.05 13.02
N GLN A 39 10.48 9.79 12.01
CA GLN A 39 9.79 9.20 10.86
C GLN A 39 10.73 8.35 10.01
N LYS A 40 11.96 8.85 9.80
CA LYS A 40 13.00 8.11 9.06
C LYS A 40 13.39 6.84 9.82
N HIS A 41 13.53 6.92 11.13
CA HIS A 41 13.79 5.74 11.96
C HIS A 41 12.64 4.71 11.89
N ILE A 42 11.38 5.14 11.94
CA ILE A 42 10.22 4.26 11.79
C ILE A 42 10.25 3.57 10.42
N TYR A 43 10.54 4.34 9.37
CA TYR A 43 10.64 3.82 8.02
C TYR A 43 11.73 2.73 7.91
N GLU A 44 12.96 3.07 8.26
CA GLU A 44 14.13 2.19 8.11
C GLU A 44 14.03 0.90 8.94
N ILE A 45 13.49 0.99 10.16
CA ILE A 45 13.45 -0.15 11.09
C ILE A 45 12.20 -1.03 10.90
N TYR A 46 11.06 -0.42 10.58
CA TYR A 46 9.79 -1.15 10.62
C TYR A 46 9.05 -1.21 9.27
N ILE A 47 9.17 -0.21 8.40
CA ILE A 47 8.42 -0.21 7.12
C ILE A 47 9.25 -0.81 6.01
N GLU A 48 10.47 -0.32 5.78
CA GLU A 48 11.36 -0.76 4.72
C GLU A 48 11.60 -2.28 4.73
N PRO A 49 11.92 -2.92 5.89
CA PRO A 49 12.11 -4.37 5.94
C PRO A 49 10.84 -5.18 5.64
N ASN A 50 9.67 -4.55 5.75
CA ASN A 50 8.36 -5.19 5.59
C ASN A 50 7.64 -4.75 4.31
N LEU A 51 8.30 -4.05 3.38
CA LEU A 51 7.68 -3.55 2.14
C LEU A 51 7.04 -4.66 1.30
N THR A 52 7.69 -5.81 1.18
CA THR A 52 7.14 -6.97 0.46
C THR A 52 5.85 -7.45 1.10
N GLN A 53 5.83 -7.57 2.44
CA GLN A 53 4.62 -7.98 3.16
C GLN A 53 3.48 -6.96 2.99
N LEU A 54 3.80 -5.66 2.99
CA LEU A 54 2.81 -4.60 2.75
C LEU A 54 2.25 -4.69 1.33
N GLN A 55 3.11 -4.92 0.32
CA GLN A 55 2.70 -5.12 -1.07
C GLN A 55 1.81 -6.36 -1.22
N ASP A 56 2.20 -7.50 -0.63
CA ASP A 56 1.42 -8.73 -0.64
C ASP A 56 0.06 -8.54 0.03
N THR A 57 0.03 -7.85 1.18
CA THR A 57 -1.23 -7.54 1.88
C THR A 57 -2.14 -6.69 0.99
N LEU A 58 -1.59 -5.64 0.37
CA LEU A 58 -2.37 -4.78 -0.54
C LEU A 58 -2.83 -5.53 -1.80
N TYR A 59 -2.09 -6.55 -2.23
CA TYR A 59 -2.49 -7.44 -3.32
C TYR A 59 -3.66 -8.35 -2.93
N GLU A 60 -3.69 -8.85 -1.70
CA GLU A 60 -4.88 -9.56 -1.18
C GLU A 60 -6.09 -8.62 -1.11
N VAL A 61 -5.92 -7.36 -0.69
CA VAL A 61 -6.99 -6.35 -0.73
C VAL A 61 -7.51 -6.15 -2.14
N PHE A 62 -6.62 -6.03 -3.13
CA PHE A 62 -6.98 -5.91 -4.53
C PHE A 62 -7.86 -7.09 -5.01
N LYS A 63 -7.50 -8.32 -4.64
CA LYS A 63 -8.30 -9.51 -4.98
C LYS A 63 -9.64 -9.54 -4.26
N GLU A 64 -9.69 -9.20 -2.96
CA GLU A 64 -10.93 -9.12 -2.18
C GLU A 64 -11.90 -8.09 -2.76
N ALA A 65 -11.39 -6.99 -3.31
CA ALA A 65 -12.17 -5.94 -3.95
C ALA A 65 -12.63 -6.28 -5.39
N ASN A 66 -12.55 -7.55 -5.80
CA ASN A 66 -12.88 -8.01 -7.14
C ASN A 66 -12.04 -7.34 -8.24
N GLN A 67 -10.73 -7.19 -7.97
CA GLN A 67 -9.70 -6.82 -8.94
C GLN A 67 -9.94 -5.46 -9.63
N PRO A 68 -10.07 -4.35 -8.88
CA PRO A 68 -10.42 -3.01 -9.40
C PRO A 68 -9.26 -2.32 -10.13
N LEU A 69 -8.73 -2.94 -11.18
CA LEU A 69 -7.48 -2.53 -11.84
C LEU A 69 -7.50 -1.08 -12.34
N GLU A 70 -8.51 -0.71 -13.12
CA GLU A 70 -8.58 0.61 -13.74
C GLU A 70 -8.76 1.72 -12.70
N GLU A 71 -9.54 1.47 -11.65
CA GLU A 71 -9.72 2.42 -10.55
C GLU A 71 -8.42 2.66 -9.79
N TRP A 72 -7.68 1.58 -9.47
CA TRP A 72 -6.40 1.70 -8.77
C TRP A 72 -5.33 2.36 -9.65
N ARG A 73 -5.32 2.10 -10.95
CA ARG A 73 -4.44 2.79 -11.91
C ARG A 73 -4.71 4.30 -11.93
N ALA A 74 -5.98 4.71 -12.00
CA ALA A 74 -6.35 6.12 -11.94
C ALA A 74 -5.92 6.74 -10.62
N ALA A 75 -6.22 6.10 -9.48
CA ALA A 75 -5.86 6.59 -8.16
C ALA A 75 -4.33 6.75 -7.99
N ILE A 76 -3.50 5.85 -8.52
CA ILE A 76 -2.03 5.98 -8.44
C ILE A 76 -1.54 7.25 -9.14
N LEU A 77 -2.14 7.60 -10.29
CA LEU A 77 -1.75 8.74 -11.11
C LEU A 77 -2.24 10.07 -10.52
N GLU A 78 -3.38 10.05 -9.83
CA GLU A 78 -3.99 11.23 -9.21
C GLU A 78 -3.47 11.50 -7.80
N ASN A 79 -3.08 10.46 -7.06
CA ASN A 79 -2.57 10.58 -5.69
C ASN A 79 -1.16 11.20 -5.67
N PRO A 80 -0.85 12.04 -4.67
CA PRO A 80 0.50 12.56 -4.49
C PRO A 80 1.51 11.43 -4.22
N PRO A 81 2.80 11.67 -4.50
CA PRO A 81 3.87 10.75 -4.13
C PRO A 81 3.84 10.45 -2.62
N SER A 82 3.86 9.16 -2.29
CA SER A 82 3.93 8.66 -0.93
C SER A 82 4.41 7.21 -0.92
N ILE A 83 4.87 6.72 0.23
CA ILE A 83 5.29 5.33 0.41
C ILE A 83 4.13 4.38 0.07
N ILE A 84 2.92 4.64 0.56
CA ILE A 84 1.77 3.77 0.25
C ILE A 84 1.40 3.81 -1.24
N ASN A 85 1.47 4.97 -1.90
CA ASN A 85 1.21 5.06 -3.34
C ASN A 85 2.28 4.30 -4.16
N ASN A 86 3.54 4.35 -3.72
CA ASN A 86 4.62 3.56 -4.33
C ASN A 86 4.42 2.05 -4.15
N ILE A 87 3.93 1.60 -2.99
CA ILE A 87 3.56 0.20 -2.76
C ILE A 87 2.39 -0.18 -3.67
N ALA A 88 1.33 0.64 -3.73
CA ALA A 88 0.17 0.41 -4.59
C ALA A 88 0.56 0.31 -6.07
N LYS A 89 1.47 1.16 -6.55
CA LYS A 89 2.01 1.08 -7.90
C LYS A 89 2.67 -0.27 -8.19
N LYS A 90 3.47 -0.79 -7.27
CA LYS A 90 4.08 -2.13 -7.41
C LYS A 90 3.02 -3.24 -7.39
N THR A 91 1.99 -3.11 -6.55
CA THR A 91 0.85 -4.02 -6.50
C THR A 91 0.10 -4.07 -7.83
N VAL A 92 -0.20 -2.92 -8.44
CA VAL A 92 -0.89 -2.84 -9.73
C VAL A 92 -0.02 -3.42 -10.86
N ILE A 93 1.28 -3.14 -10.88
CA ILE A 93 2.19 -3.74 -11.88
C ILE A 93 2.19 -5.26 -11.77
N ARG A 94 2.22 -5.80 -10.54
CA ARG A 94 2.09 -7.24 -10.32
C ARG A 94 0.74 -7.77 -10.82
N ALA A 95 -0.36 -7.10 -10.48
CA ALA A 95 -1.70 -7.50 -10.91
C ALA A 95 -1.82 -7.58 -12.44
N ILE A 96 -1.31 -6.59 -13.16
CA ILE A 96 -1.29 -6.59 -14.64
C ILE A 96 -0.52 -7.82 -15.16
N ARG A 97 0.67 -8.07 -14.63
CA ARG A 97 1.49 -9.21 -15.04
C ARG A 97 0.78 -10.54 -14.78
N ASP A 98 0.21 -10.71 -13.59
CA ASP A 98 -0.45 -11.95 -13.19
C ASP A 98 -1.77 -12.16 -13.98
N MET A 99 -2.46 -11.10 -14.41
CA MET A 99 -3.57 -11.16 -15.38
C MET A 99 -3.11 -11.61 -16.78
N ASP A 100 -1.98 -11.07 -17.26
CA ASP A 100 -1.42 -11.41 -18.57
C ASP A 100 -0.95 -12.87 -18.64
N THR A 101 -0.50 -13.45 -17.51
CA THR A 101 -0.07 -14.86 -17.41
C THR A 101 -1.21 -15.83 -17.07
N GLY A 102 -2.41 -15.33 -16.74
CA GLY A 102 -3.55 -16.15 -16.30
C GLY A 102 -3.38 -16.75 -14.91
N GLU A 103 -2.54 -16.14 -14.06
CA GLU A 103 -2.21 -16.57 -12.70
C GLU A 103 -3.03 -15.83 -11.61
N LEU A 104 -4.03 -15.05 -12.03
CA LEU A 104 -4.88 -14.23 -11.17
C LEU A 104 -6.04 -14.99 -10.51
#